data_AF-A0A366RJ16-F1
#
_entry.id   AF-A0A366RJ16-F1
#
_cell.length_a   1.000
_cell.length_b   1.000
_cell.length_c   1.000
_cell.angle_alpha   90.00
_cell.angle_beta   90.00
_cell.angle_gamma   90.00
#
_symmetry.space_group_name_H-M   'P 1'
#
loop_
_entity.id
_entity.type
_entity.pdbx_description
1 polymer ?
#
loop_
_entity_poly.entity_id
_entity_poly.type
_entity_poly.pdbx_seq_one_letter_code
_entity_poly.pdbx_strand_id
1 'polypeptide(L)'
;MSSPICPMPLGEIFRDILGKEKETNPVKKLYNDAFKADIGRWIAACAVIGLSAGIISKEPGQGLLAASAYNLAVGALHFFAAKIPVSPQGLTNPRPPMWYSLILAVSSAMWLSALVVMFVMREDIKAYEESQHGKRRTGFVGEVSTGAIAMLDNLAIACGCFGVCAFLFCLYQWFVVYYLHSTRFTKTEMREGYRKIRKIDPPKDESGIEL
;
A
#
# COMPACT_ATOMS: atom_id res chain seq x y z
N MET A 1 0.79 -19.39 21.93
CA MET A 1 0.53 -18.06 22.51
C MET A 1 0.69 -17.04 21.40
N SER A 2 -0.42 -16.39 21.01
CA SER A 2 -0.44 -15.33 20.00
C SER A 2 0.10 -14.06 20.63
N SER A 3 1.22 -13.55 20.12
CA SER A 3 1.71 -12.23 20.53
C SER A 3 0.74 -11.16 20.02
N PRO A 4 0.34 -10.18 20.85
CA PRO A 4 -0.45 -9.06 20.38
C PRO A 4 0.32 -8.30 19.30
N ILE A 5 -0.35 -8.04 18.17
CA ILE A 5 0.18 -7.21 17.08
C ILE A 5 0.16 -5.78 17.59
N CYS A 6 1.21 -5.36 18.31
CA CYS A 6 1.38 -3.97 18.68
C CYS A 6 1.68 -3.15 17.42
N PRO A 7 0.95 -2.05 17.16
CA PRO A 7 1.30 -1.15 16.08
C PRO A 7 2.68 -0.56 16.37
N MET A 8 3.64 -0.85 15.50
CA MET A 8 5.01 -0.34 15.63
C MET A 8 4.99 1.21 15.60
N PRO A 9 5.73 1.93 16.45
CA PRO A 9 5.77 3.39 16.41
C PRO A 9 6.36 3.91 15.08
N LEU A 10 5.85 5.05 14.58
CA LEU A 10 6.31 5.68 13.32
C LEU A 10 7.82 5.92 13.28
N GLY A 11 8.43 6.32 14.40
CA GLY A 11 9.88 6.54 14.52
C GLY A 11 10.71 5.28 14.33
N GLU A 12 10.20 4.10 14.70
CA GLU A 12 10.90 2.84 14.45
C GLU A 12 10.89 2.46 12.97
N ILE A 13 9.82 2.79 12.23
CA ILE A 13 9.76 2.54 10.78
C ILE A 13 10.86 3.33 10.06
N PHE A 14 10.94 4.64 10.30
CA PHE A 14 11.93 5.49 9.63
C PHE A 14 13.36 5.07 9.98
N ARG A 15 13.61 4.69 11.24
CA ARG A 15 14.90 4.14 11.66
C ARG A 15 15.23 2.82 10.96
N ASP A 16 14.25 1.94 10.76
CA ASP A 16 14.45 0.67 10.04
C ASP A 16 14.65 0.85 8.52
N ILE A 17 14.06 1.89 7.91
CA ILE A 17 14.28 2.23 6.49
C ILE A 17 15.67 2.83 6.27
N LEU A 18 16.07 3.78 7.12
CA LEU A 18 17.28 4.59 6.92
C LEU A 18 18.53 4.02 7.58
N GLY A 19 18.40 3.17 8.61
CA GLY A 19 19.49 2.81 9.51
C GLY A 19 20.02 1.38 9.43
N LYS A 20 19.54 0.53 8.51
CA LYS A 20 20.00 -0.88 8.43
C LYS A 20 21.23 -1.05 7.53
N GLU A 21 22.27 -1.68 8.07
CA GLU A 21 23.35 -2.29 7.29
C GLU A 21 22.78 -3.19 6.18
N LYS A 22 23.48 -3.28 5.03
CA LYS A 22 23.04 -4.10 3.90
C LYS A 22 22.86 -5.56 4.35
N GLU A 23 21.60 -6.00 4.42
CA GLU A 23 21.28 -7.38 4.79
C GLU A 23 21.85 -8.36 3.76
N THR A 24 22.69 -9.27 4.22
CA THR A 24 23.39 -10.25 3.38
C THR A 24 22.55 -11.49 3.09
N ASN A 25 21.59 -11.84 3.95
CA ASN A 25 20.76 -13.02 3.77
C ASN A 25 19.65 -12.76 2.73
N PRO A 26 19.55 -13.58 1.66
CA PRO A 26 18.63 -13.33 0.55
C PRO A 26 17.15 -13.45 0.95
N VAL A 27 16.82 -14.33 1.90
CA VAL A 27 15.44 -14.49 2.40
C VAL A 27 15.02 -13.24 3.17
N LYS A 28 15.85 -12.78 4.12
CA LYS A 28 15.53 -11.57 4.89
C LYS A 28 15.49 -10.31 4.01
N LYS A 29 16.34 -10.23 2.98
CA LYS A 29 16.27 -9.15 1.99
C LYS A 29 14.90 -9.08 1.31
N LEU A 30 14.37 -10.21 0.85
CA LEU A 30 13.04 -10.27 0.23
C LEU A 30 11.92 -9.83 1.19
N TYR A 31 11.96 -10.26 2.46
CA TYR A 31 10.98 -9.80 3.45
C TYR A 31 11.11 -8.30 3.76
N ASN A 32 12.33 -7.76 3.80
CA ASN A 32 12.55 -6.31 3.93
C ASN A 32 12.00 -5.55 2.71
N ASP A 33 12.16 -6.09 1.50
CA ASP A 33 11.66 -5.48 0.28
C ASP A 33 10.11 -5.50 0.23
N ALA A 34 9.47 -6.60 0.66
CA ALA A 34 8.03 -6.66 0.85
C ALA A 34 7.51 -5.65 1.89
N PHE A 35 8.26 -5.45 2.98
CA PHE A 35 7.96 -4.45 4.02
C PHE A 35 8.09 -3.02 3.50
N LYS A 36 9.13 -2.71 2.71
CA LYS A 36 9.28 -1.41 2.05
C LYS A 36 8.13 -1.11 1.10
N ALA A 37 7.68 -2.10 0.34
CA ALA A 37 6.53 -1.96 -0.52
C ALA A 37 5.23 -1.74 0.27
N ASP A 38 5.08 -2.37 1.44
CA ASP A 38 3.95 -2.13 2.35
C ASP A 38 3.92 -0.68 2.84
N ILE A 39 5.10 -0.13 3.18
CA ILE A 39 5.24 1.28 3.56
C ILE A 39 4.92 2.20 2.39
N GLY A 40 5.42 1.89 1.20
CA GLY A 40 5.10 2.65 -0.02
C GLY A 40 3.60 2.70 -0.28
N ARG A 41 2.92 1.55 -0.14
CA ARG A 41 1.46 1.45 -0.23
C ARG A 41 0.75 2.24 0.86
N TRP A 42 1.25 2.23 2.09
CA TRP A 42 0.70 3.01 3.19
C TRP A 42 0.80 4.52 2.93
N ILE A 43 1.95 5.01 2.44
CA ILE A 43 2.12 6.42 2.05
C ILE A 43 1.13 6.80 0.94
N ALA A 44 0.99 5.93 -0.08
CA ALA A 44 0.02 6.14 -1.15
C ALA A 44 -1.42 6.18 -0.61
N ALA A 45 -1.76 5.32 0.36
CA ALA A 45 -3.06 5.32 1.01
C ALA A 45 -3.35 6.64 1.75
N CYS A 46 -2.36 7.19 2.47
CA CYS A 46 -2.48 8.52 3.11
C CYS A 46 -2.81 9.61 2.08
N ALA A 47 -2.14 9.59 0.93
CA ALA A 47 -2.39 10.55 -0.15
C ALA A 47 -3.81 10.38 -0.73
N VAL A 48 -4.25 9.14 -0.99
CA VAL A 48 -5.59 8.84 -1.49
C VAL A 48 -6.68 9.31 -0.52
N ILE A 49 -6.49 9.13 0.79
CA ILE A 49 -7.42 9.64 1.82
C ILE A 49 -7.57 11.16 1.70
N GLY A 50 -6.44 11.88 1.69
CA GLY A 50 -6.45 13.34 1.64
C GLY A 50 -7.08 13.87 0.34
N LEU A 51 -6.73 13.27 -0.80
CA LEU A 51 -7.28 13.67 -2.10
C LEU A 51 -8.76 13.34 -2.23
N SER A 52 -9.19 12.17 -1.77
CA SER A 52 -10.60 11.77 -1.78
C SER A 52 -11.46 12.67 -0.89
N ALA A 53 -10.98 12.99 0.32
CA ALA A 53 -11.64 13.95 1.21
C ALA A 53 -11.71 15.35 0.57
N GLY A 54 -10.62 15.76 -0.09
CA GLY A 54 -10.56 16.99 -0.88
C GLY A 54 -11.64 17.06 -1.96
N ILE A 55 -11.80 15.98 -2.74
CA ILE A 55 -12.84 15.90 -3.77
C ILE A 55 -14.24 15.96 -3.13
N ILE A 56 -14.51 15.19 -2.07
CA ILE A 56 -15.80 15.18 -1.38
C ILE A 56 -16.17 16.58 -0.86
N SER A 57 -15.21 17.32 -0.29
CA SER A 57 -15.43 18.68 0.24
C SER A 57 -15.83 19.71 -0.83
N LYS A 58 -15.67 19.38 -2.11
CA LYS A 58 -16.04 20.24 -3.25
C LYS A 58 -17.41 19.91 -3.83
N GLU A 59 -18.19 19.05 -3.16
CA GLU A 59 -19.56 18.68 -3.53
C GLU A 59 -19.69 18.26 -5.01
N PRO A 60 -18.95 17.23 -5.44
CA PRO A 60 -18.94 16.81 -6.84
C PRO A 60 -20.27 16.14 -7.23
N GLY A 61 -20.47 15.89 -8.52
CA GLY A 61 -21.59 15.08 -9.01
C GLY A 61 -21.63 13.68 -8.36
N GLN A 62 -22.81 13.04 -8.37
CA GLN A 62 -23.06 11.79 -7.64
C GLN A 62 -22.07 10.66 -7.99
N GLY A 63 -21.67 10.53 -9.27
CA GLY A 63 -20.70 9.52 -9.70
C GLY A 63 -19.32 9.71 -9.06
N LEU A 64 -18.76 10.91 -9.17
CA LEU A 64 -17.46 11.24 -8.58
C LEU A 64 -17.50 11.25 -7.04
N LEU A 65 -18.64 11.63 -6.44
CA LEU A 65 -18.85 11.54 -5.00
C LEU A 65 -18.74 10.08 -4.53
N ALA A 66 -19.43 9.15 -5.20
CA ALA A 66 -19.38 7.73 -4.88
C ALA A 66 -17.98 7.15 -5.10
N ALA A 67 -17.31 7.50 -6.20
CA ALA A 67 -15.94 7.09 -6.48
C ALA A 67 -14.95 7.55 -5.40
N SER A 68 -15.08 8.80 -4.97
CA SER A 68 -14.23 9.40 -3.94
C SER A 68 -14.50 8.80 -2.57
N ALA A 69 -15.77 8.55 -2.22
CA ALA A 69 -16.13 7.87 -0.98
C ALA A 69 -15.59 6.44 -0.93
N TYR A 70 -15.65 5.71 -2.05
CA TYR A 70 -15.04 4.39 -2.16
C TYR A 70 -13.51 4.44 -1.98
N ASN A 71 -12.82 5.35 -2.68
CA ASN A 71 -11.37 5.53 -2.55
C ASN A 71 -10.97 5.93 -1.12
N LEU A 72 -11.76 6.79 -0.47
CA LEU A 72 -11.56 7.14 0.94
C LEU A 72 -11.65 5.92 1.85
N ALA A 73 -12.67 5.07 1.66
CA ALA A 73 -12.83 3.84 2.45
C ALA A 73 -11.69 2.84 2.22
N VAL A 74 -11.28 2.63 0.96
CA VAL A 74 -10.16 1.77 0.61
C VAL A 74 -8.86 2.30 1.22
N GLY A 75 -8.60 3.60 1.09
CA GLY A 75 -7.43 4.25 1.68
C GLY A 75 -7.42 4.13 3.20
N ALA A 76 -8.54 4.42 3.87
CA ALA A 76 -8.68 4.30 5.32
C ALA A 76 -8.43 2.86 5.81
N LEU A 77 -8.98 1.85 5.13
CA LEU A 77 -8.75 0.46 5.48
C LEU A 77 -7.25 0.13 5.44
N HIS A 78 -6.54 0.55 4.40
CA HIS A 78 -5.10 0.30 4.25
C HIS A 78 -4.24 1.15 5.17
N PHE A 79 -4.72 2.33 5.58
CA PHE A 79 -4.06 3.15 6.59
C PHE A 79 -4.03 2.45 7.95
N PHE A 80 -5.15 1.87 8.37
CA PHE A 80 -5.26 1.14 9.64
C PHE A 80 -4.72 -0.29 9.59
N ALA A 81 -4.78 -0.95 8.42
CA ALA A 81 -4.29 -2.30 8.23
C ALA A 81 -2.77 -2.40 8.00
N ALA A 82 -2.06 -1.26 7.93
CA ALA A 82 -0.61 -1.28 7.77
C ALA A 82 0.04 -1.99 8.96
N LYS A 83 1.02 -2.85 8.65
CA LYS A 83 1.87 -3.58 9.61
C LYS A 83 1.28 -4.88 10.15
N ILE A 84 0.91 -5.79 9.26
CA ILE A 84 0.90 -7.20 9.67
C ILE A 84 2.33 -7.74 9.43
N PRO A 85 3.17 -7.88 10.47
CA PRO A 85 4.52 -8.41 10.30
C PRO A 85 4.45 -9.82 9.73
N VAL A 86 4.91 -9.98 8.49
CA VAL A 86 4.92 -11.27 7.81
C VAL A 86 6.20 -11.99 8.19
N SER A 87 6.06 -13.23 8.64
CA SER A 87 7.20 -14.10 8.92
C SER A 87 7.11 -15.39 8.12
N PRO A 88 8.24 -16.01 7.77
CA PRO A 88 8.24 -17.30 7.10
C PRO A 88 7.55 -18.38 7.94
N GLN A 89 6.91 -19.33 7.26
CA GLN A 89 6.17 -20.43 7.91
C GLN A 89 7.04 -21.30 8.82
N GLY A 90 8.34 -21.43 8.53
CA GLY A 90 9.25 -22.19 9.39
C GLY A 90 10.72 -22.10 8.98
N LEU A 91 11.57 -22.80 9.74
CA LEU A 91 13.02 -22.85 9.54
C LEU A 91 13.45 -23.45 8.19
N THR A 92 12.59 -24.28 7.60
CA THR A 92 12.83 -25.00 6.34
C THR A 92 11.91 -24.54 5.20
N ASN A 93 10.99 -23.61 5.48
CA ASN A 93 10.02 -23.12 4.51
C ASN A 93 10.00 -21.58 4.54
N PRO A 94 10.59 -20.92 3.53
CA PRO A 94 10.72 -19.47 3.49
C PRO A 94 9.42 -18.79 3.03
N ARG A 95 8.41 -19.57 2.65
CA ARG A 95 7.15 -19.06 2.11
C ARG A 95 6.37 -18.27 3.17
N PRO A 96 5.67 -17.21 2.77
CA PRO A 96 4.76 -16.53 3.65
C PRO A 96 3.55 -17.43 3.98
N PRO A 97 2.84 -17.17 5.08
CA PRO A 97 1.62 -17.89 5.42
C PRO A 97 0.50 -17.61 4.40
N MET A 98 -0.39 -18.58 4.19
CA MET A 98 -1.45 -18.48 3.17
C MET A 98 -2.41 -17.29 3.39
N TRP A 99 -2.65 -16.91 4.65
CA TRP A 99 -3.46 -15.73 4.97
C TRP A 99 -2.86 -14.44 4.39
N TYR A 100 -1.52 -14.34 4.28
CA TYR A 100 -0.88 -13.17 3.71
C TYR A 100 -1.20 -13.02 2.23
N SER A 101 -1.16 -14.11 1.46
CA SER A 101 -1.53 -14.11 0.05
C SER A 101 -3.02 -13.76 -0.15
N LEU A 102 -3.89 -14.19 0.76
CA LEU A 102 -5.31 -13.84 0.72
C LEU A 102 -5.54 -12.34 0.96
N ILE A 103 -4.91 -11.78 2.00
CA ILE A 103 -4.98 -10.32 2.27
C ILE A 103 -4.40 -9.52 1.11
N LEU A 104 -3.28 -9.98 0.54
CA LEU A 104 -2.66 -9.33 -0.60
C LEU A 104 -3.57 -9.37 -1.85
N ALA A 105 -4.25 -10.50 -2.12
CA ALA A 105 -5.21 -10.62 -3.21
C ALA A 105 -6.40 -9.65 -3.04
N VAL A 106 -6.99 -9.60 -1.85
CA VAL A 106 -8.09 -8.68 -1.54
C VAL A 106 -7.62 -7.24 -1.69
N SER A 107 -6.45 -6.90 -1.17
CA SER A 107 -5.86 -5.57 -1.30
C SER A 107 -5.62 -5.17 -2.77
N SER A 108 -5.05 -6.08 -3.57
CA SER A 108 -4.86 -5.86 -5.01
C SER A 108 -6.18 -5.58 -5.72
N ALA A 109 -7.23 -6.35 -5.42
CA ALA A 109 -8.55 -6.16 -6.00
C ALA A 109 -9.16 -4.80 -5.59
N MET A 110 -9.05 -4.42 -4.32
CA MET A 110 -9.55 -3.14 -3.81
C MET A 110 -8.84 -1.93 -4.43
N TRP A 111 -7.52 -1.99 -4.59
CA TRP A 111 -6.78 -0.90 -5.25
C TRP A 111 -7.07 -0.82 -6.74
N LEU A 112 -7.22 -1.97 -7.41
CA LEU A 112 -7.60 -2.03 -8.81
C LEU A 112 -9.02 -1.48 -9.05
N SER A 113 -10.00 -1.83 -8.22
CA SER A 113 -11.33 -1.24 -8.33
C SER A 113 -11.31 0.25 -7.99
N ALA A 114 -10.54 0.68 -6.99
CA ALA A 114 -10.46 2.07 -6.57
C ALA A 114 -9.94 2.97 -7.69
N LEU A 115 -8.86 2.56 -8.37
CA LEU A 115 -8.31 3.31 -9.50
C LEU A 115 -9.25 3.29 -10.71
N VAL A 116 -9.86 2.14 -11.04
CA VAL A 116 -10.78 2.03 -12.19
C VAL A 116 -12.01 2.92 -11.99
N VAL A 117 -12.66 2.82 -10.83
CA VAL A 117 -13.85 3.63 -10.53
C VAL A 117 -13.52 5.13 -10.54
N MET A 118 -12.33 5.51 -10.06
CA MET A 118 -11.92 6.92 -10.09
C MET A 118 -11.68 7.44 -11.50
N PHE A 119 -11.07 6.66 -12.39
CA PHE A 119 -10.86 7.06 -13.79
C PHE A 119 -12.14 7.03 -14.63
N VAL A 120 -13.04 6.07 -14.40
CA VAL A 120 -14.32 5.98 -15.12
C VAL A 120 -15.24 7.13 -14.71
N MET A 121 -15.44 7.35 -13.41
CA MET A 121 -16.32 8.42 -12.91
C MET A 121 -15.72 9.82 -13.08
N ARG A 122 -14.46 9.93 -13.53
CA ARG A 122 -13.87 11.19 -13.98
C ARG A 122 -14.50 11.66 -15.30
N GLU A 123 -14.93 10.76 -16.18
CA GLU A 123 -15.58 11.14 -17.44
C GLU A 123 -16.88 11.94 -17.20
N ASP A 124 -17.58 11.65 -16.08
CA ASP A 124 -18.74 12.42 -15.63
C ASP A 124 -18.39 13.89 -15.30
N ILE A 125 -17.13 14.21 -14.96
CA ILE A 125 -16.69 15.60 -14.74
C ILE A 125 -16.77 16.38 -16.05
N LYS A 126 -16.37 15.77 -17.18
CA LYS A 126 -16.42 16.40 -18.50
C LYS A 126 -17.87 16.60 -18.95
N ALA A 127 -18.73 15.59 -18.74
CA ALA A 127 -20.15 15.70 -19.02
C ALA A 127 -20.85 16.76 -18.12
N TYR A 128 -20.46 16.83 -16.85
CA TYR A 128 -20.94 17.87 -15.92
C TYR A 128 -20.49 19.26 -16.37
N GLU A 129 -19.24 19.41 -16.78
CA GLU A 129 -18.69 20.66 -17.33
C GLU A 129 -19.47 21.13 -18.57
N GLU A 130 -19.79 20.23 -19.51
CA GLU A 130 -20.61 20.55 -20.69
C GLU A 130 -22.04 20.99 -20.30
N SER A 131 -22.67 20.30 -19.34
CA SER A 131 -24.01 20.65 -18.85
C SER A 131 -24.06 22.00 -18.13
N GLN A 132 -22.98 22.35 -17.42
CA GLN A 132 -22.82 23.63 -16.72
C GLN A 132 -22.51 24.76 -17.70
N HIS A 133 -21.72 24.53 -18.76
CA HIS A 133 -21.47 25.51 -19.82
C HIS A 133 -22.77 25.96 -20.51
N GLY A 134 -23.73 25.05 -20.72
CA GLY A 134 -25.07 25.39 -21.23
C GLY A 134 -25.86 26.33 -20.32
N LYS A 135 -25.71 26.18 -18.99
CA LYS A 135 -26.33 27.07 -17.98
C LYS A 135 -25.55 28.37 -17.74
N ARG A 136 -24.25 28.42 -18.06
CA ARG A 136 -23.36 29.59 -17.90
C ARG A 136 -23.52 30.65 -18.98
N ARG A 137 -24.10 30.32 -20.14
CA ARG A 137 -24.36 31.29 -21.23
C ARG A 137 -25.35 32.40 -20.82
N THR A 138 -26.01 32.27 -19.66
CA THR A 138 -27.03 33.19 -19.15
C THR A 138 -26.65 33.99 -17.88
N GLY A 139 -25.43 33.91 -17.32
CA GLY A 139 -25.08 34.82 -16.20
C GLY A 139 -23.71 34.68 -15.52
N PHE A 140 -23.00 35.81 -15.44
CA PHE A 140 -22.00 36.35 -14.48
C PHE A 140 -21.24 35.49 -13.43
N VAL A 141 -21.15 34.16 -13.54
CA VAL A 141 -20.45 33.29 -12.53
C VAL A 141 -19.34 32.41 -13.17
N GLY A 142 -18.89 32.76 -14.37
CA GLY A 142 -18.01 31.92 -15.20
C GLY A 142 -16.59 31.70 -14.66
N GLU A 143 -15.95 32.70 -14.06
CA GLU A 143 -14.53 32.60 -13.67
C GLU A 143 -14.29 31.73 -12.42
N VAL A 144 -15.06 31.93 -11.35
CA VAL A 144 -14.91 31.16 -10.09
C VAL A 144 -15.23 29.67 -10.32
N SER A 145 -16.20 29.39 -11.19
CA SER A 145 -16.68 28.04 -11.47
C SER A 145 -15.73 27.25 -12.39
N THR A 146 -14.95 27.91 -13.24
CA THR A 146 -13.95 27.26 -14.10
C THR A 146 -12.73 26.80 -13.30
N GLY A 147 -12.27 27.62 -12.34
CA GLY A 147 -11.19 27.24 -11.44
C GLY A 147 -11.53 26.05 -10.53
N ALA A 148 -12.78 25.97 -10.05
CA ALA A 148 -13.25 24.87 -9.20
C ALA A 148 -13.32 23.52 -9.95
N ILE A 149 -13.75 23.53 -11.23
CA ILE A 149 -13.79 22.33 -12.08
C ILE A 149 -12.37 21.84 -12.40
N ALA A 150 -11.47 22.74 -12.80
CA ALA A 150 -10.08 22.39 -13.05
C ALA A 150 -9.39 21.83 -11.80
N MET A 151 -9.70 22.37 -10.62
CA MET A 151 -9.21 21.85 -9.35
C MET A 151 -9.75 20.43 -9.06
N LEU A 152 -11.05 20.20 -9.28
CA LEU A 152 -11.67 18.87 -9.12
C LEU A 152 -11.04 17.83 -10.05
N ASP A 153 -10.81 18.17 -11.32
CA ASP A 153 -10.19 17.29 -12.30
C ASP A 153 -8.74 16.93 -11.88
N ASN A 154 -7.96 17.94 -11.48
CA ASN A 154 -6.60 17.73 -10.97
C ASN A 154 -6.56 16.84 -9.73
N LEU A 155 -7.49 17.03 -8.79
CA LEU A 155 -7.60 16.18 -7.59
C LEU A 155 -7.98 14.75 -7.95
N ALA A 156 -8.93 14.55 -8.88
CA ALA A 156 -9.36 13.23 -9.33
C ALA A 156 -8.22 12.47 -10.04
N ILE A 157 -7.47 13.14 -10.93
CA ILE A 157 -6.27 12.58 -11.58
C ILE A 157 -5.24 12.18 -10.53
N ALA A 158 -4.90 13.10 -9.62
CA ALA A 158 -3.92 12.84 -8.58
C ALA A 158 -4.34 11.63 -7.73
N CYS A 159 -5.61 11.56 -7.34
CA CYS A 159 -6.14 10.45 -6.55
C CYS A 159 -6.04 9.12 -7.31
N GLY A 160 -6.41 9.10 -8.59
CA GLY A 160 -6.24 7.93 -9.46
C GLY A 160 -4.79 7.49 -9.59
N CYS A 161 -3.86 8.42 -9.79
CA CYS A 161 -2.42 8.15 -9.87
C CYS A 161 -1.85 7.55 -8.58
N PHE A 162 -2.23 8.08 -7.41
CA PHE A 162 -1.81 7.48 -6.14
C PHE A 162 -2.44 6.09 -5.92
N GLY A 163 -3.66 5.86 -6.41
CA GLY A 163 -4.27 4.52 -6.47
C GLY A 163 -3.45 3.55 -7.35
N VAL A 164 -2.95 4.01 -8.51
CA VAL A 164 -2.03 3.24 -9.36
C VAL A 164 -0.73 2.94 -8.63
N CYS A 165 -0.13 3.91 -7.95
CA CYS A 165 1.08 3.68 -7.14
C CYS A 165 0.83 2.60 -6.07
N ALA A 166 -0.28 2.67 -5.33
CA ALA A 166 -0.66 1.67 -4.33
C ALA A 166 -0.83 0.27 -4.95
N PHE A 167 -1.43 0.19 -6.14
CA PHE A 167 -1.57 -1.05 -6.88
C PHE A 167 -0.22 -1.62 -7.35
N LEU A 168 0.69 -0.78 -7.85
CA LEU A 168 2.05 -1.20 -8.23
C LEU A 168 2.83 -1.77 -7.03
N PHE A 169 2.68 -1.18 -5.84
CA PHE A 169 3.28 -1.75 -4.63
C PHE A 169 2.69 -3.13 -4.30
N CYS A 170 1.40 -3.36 -4.53
CA CYS A 170 0.80 -4.69 -4.38
C CYS A 170 1.39 -5.69 -5.39
N LEU A 171 1.57 -5.29 -6.66
CA LEU A 171 2.20 -6.13 -7.68
C LEU A 171 3.65 -6.47 -7.33
N TYR A 172 4.39 -5.50 -6.78
CA TYR A 172 5.74 -5.74 -6.30
C TYR A 172 5.77 -6.72 -5.11
N GLN A 173 4.81 -6.61 -4.18
CA GLN A 173 4.65 -7.60 -3.11
C GLN A 173 4.34 -8.99 -3.67
N TRP A 174 3.49 -9.09 -4.71
CA TRP A 174 3.24 -10.35 -5.42
C TRP A 174 4.50 -10.91 -6.08
N PHE A 175 5.33 -10.06 -6.69
CA PHE A 175 6.62 -10.46 -7.24
C PHE A 175 7.53 -11.06 -6.16
N VAL A 176 7.60 -10.46 -4.97
CA VAL A 176 8.36 -11.02 -3.84
C VAL A 176 7.80 -12.38 -3.40
N VAL A 177 6.48 -12.52 -3.26
CA VAL A 177 5.83 -13.80 -2.91
C VAL A 177 6.16 -14.87 -3.95
N TYR A 178 6.04 -14.53 -5.23
CA TYR A 178 6.39 -15.42 -6.34
C TYR A 178 7.85 -15.85 -6.27
N TYR A 179 8.78 -14.92 -6.00
CA TYR A 179 10.20 -15.23 -5.88
C TYR A 179 10.49 -16.14 -4.69
N LEU A 180 9.83 -15.92 -3.54
CA LEU A 180 9.92 -16.80 -2.36
C LEU A 180 9.37 -18.22 -2.64
N HIS A 181 8.41 -18.35 -3.56
CA HIS A 181 7.85 -19.64 -3.96
C HIS A 181 8.70 -20.39 -4.99
N SER A 182 9.27 -19.66 -5.94
CA SER A 182 9.96 -20.23 -7.12
C SER A 182 11.43 -20.49 -6.87
N THR A 183 12.08 -19.72 -5.99
CA THR A 183 13.52 -19.86 -5.72
C THR A 183 13.81 -20.99 -4.73
N ARG A 184 14.79 -21.83 -5.06
CA ARG A 184 15.32 -22.86 -4.15
C ARG A 184 16.44 -22.27 -3.30
N PHE A 185 16.11 -21.88 -2.07
CA PHE A 185 17.09 -21.43 -1.09
C PHE A 185 17.82 -22.60 -0.45
N THR A 186 19.08 -22.39 -0.05
CA THR A 186 19.82 -23.39 0.72
C THR A 186 19.28 -23.49 2.15
N LYS A 187 19.46 -24.64 2.80
CA LYS A 187 18.97 -24.87 4.17
C LYS A 187 19.56 -23.89 5.19
N THR A 188 20.82 -23.49 4.99
CA THR A 188 21.53 -22.50 5.82
C THR A 188 20.90 -21.11 5.65
N GLU A 189 20.69 -20.67 4.42
CA GLU A 189 20.04 -19.37 4.12
C GLU A 189 18.63 -19.28 4.71
N MET A 190 17.83 -20.34 4.60
CA MET A 190 16.48 -20.38 5.16
C MET A 190 16.48 -20.30 6.69
N ARG A 191 17.36 -21.07 7.34
CA ARG A 191 17.48 -21.11 8.80
C ARG A 191 17.94 -19.75 9.34
N GLU A 192 18.96 -19.17 8.75
CA GLU A 192 19.46 -17.84 9.12
C GLU A 192 18.44 -16.75 8.83
N GLY A 193 17.75 -16.82 7.69
CA GLY A 193 16.70 -15.87 7.32
C GLY A 193 15.56 -15.88 8.34
N TYR A 194 15.05 -17.07 8.68
CA TYR A 194 14.03 -17.24 9.71
C TYR A 194 14.49 -16.71 11.08
N ARG A 195 15.72 -17.05 11.48
CA ARG A 195 16.33 -16.60 12.75
C ARG A 195 16.40 -15.07 12.82
N LYS A 196 16.96 -14.44 11.78
CA LYS A 196 17.12 -12.98 11.70
C LYS A 196 15.77 -12.25 11.59
N ILE A 197 14.77 -12.81 10.91
CA ILE A 197 13.42 -12.22 10.81
C ILE A 197 12.70 -12.28 12.17
N ARG A 198 12.80 -13.41 12.88
CA ARG A 198 12.20 -13.57 14.21
C ARG A 198 13.01 -12.99 15.37
N LYS A 199 14.16 -12.38 15.09
CA LYS A 199 15.10 -11.85 16.09
C LYS A 199 15.48 -12.91 17.14
N ILE A 200 15.70 -14.15 16.70
CA ILE A 200 16.15 -15.24 17.56
C ILE A 200 17.69 -15.17 17.65
N ASP A 201 18.26 -15.34 18.84
CA ASP A 201 19.71 -15.34 19.02
C ASP A 201 20.38 -16.54 18.32
N PRO A 202 21.63 -16.40 17.85
CA PRO A 202 22.41 -17.56 17.42
C PRO A 202 22.50 -18.58 18.56
N PRO A 203 22.55 -19.89 18.24
CA PRO A 203 22.98 -20.87 19.23
C PRO A 203 24.35 -20.42 19.77
N LYS A 204 24.51 -20.37 21.09
CA LYS A 204 25.81 -20.15 21.71
C LYS A 204 26.67 -21.35 21.33
N ASP A 205 27.79 -21.12 20.66
CA ASP A 205 28.77 -22.17 20.44
C ASP A 205 29.21 -22.69 21.82
N GLU A 206 29.13 -24.01 22.03
CA GLU A 206 29.74 -24.69 23.17
C GLU A 206 31.27 -24.73 23.02
N SER A 207 31.91 -23.57 22.78
CA SER A 207 33.36 -23.41 22.83
C SER A 207 33.82 -23.16 24.28
N GLY A 208 33.43 -24.05 25.18
CA GLY A 208 33.72 -24.00 26.61
C GLY A 208 34.05 -25.37 27.20
N ILE A 209 34.59 -26.28 26.39
CA ILE A 209 35.37 -27.41 26.92
C ILE A 209 36.82 -26.93 26.96
N GLU A 210 37.16 -26.19 28.02
CA GLU A 210 38.55 -26.09 28.47
C GLU A 210 38.90 -27.44 29.10
N LEU A 211 39.89 -28.11 28.51
CA LEU A 211 40.60 -29.27 29.06
C LEU A 211 41.85 -28.78 29.80
#